data_AF-A0ABD5KGZ9-F1
#
_entry.id   AF-A0ABD5KGZ9-F1
#
_cell.length_a   1.000
_cell.length_b   1.000
_cell.length_c   1.000
_cell.angle_alpha   90.00
_cell.angle_beta   90.00
_cell.angle_gamma   90.00
#
_symmetry.space_group_name_H-M   'P 1'
#
loop_
_entity.id
_entity.type
_entity.pdbx_description
1 polymer ?
#
loop_
_entity_poly.entity_id
_entity_poly.type
_entity_poly.pdbx_seq_one_letter_code
_entity_poly.pdbx_strand_id
1 'polypeptide(L)'
;MIRCAILPPHLPHEATIALDVTREASIRLFMEEYEKLSGIGYADIEPWIAPVAARKLIADAVSEAEKTMLVDEIRRRLHTPFS
;
A
#
# COMPACT_ATOMS: atom_id res chain seq x y z
N MET A 1 1.72 2.67 -1.94
CA MET A 1 0.96 1.39 -1.95
C MET A 1 1.87 0.16 -1.84
N ILE A 2 2.93 0.21 -1.03
CA ILE A 2 3.83 -0.94 -0.83
C ILE A 2 3.16 -2.05 -0.01
N ARG A 3 2.12 -1.72 0.77
CA ARG A 3 1.38 -2.69 1.60
C ARG A 3 0.67 -3.79 0.81
N CYS A 4 0.15 -3.46 -0.38
CA CYS A 4 -0.46 -4.44 -1.29
C CYS A 4 0.51 -4.92 -2.38
N ALA A 5 1.78 -4.52 -2.36
CA ALA A 5 2.69 -4.85 -3.45
C ALA A 5 3.07 -6.34 -3.42
N ILE A 6 2.96 -7.00 -4.57
CA ILE A 6 3.46 -8.35 -4.81
C ILE A 6 4.62 -8.26 -5.79
N LEU A 7 5.73 -8.90 -5.45
CA LEU A 7 6.89 -8.97 -6.33
C LEU A 7 6.63 -9.94 -7.50
N PRO A 8 7.16 -9.65 -8.70
CA PRO A 8 7.08 -10.58 -9.82
C PRO A 8 7.64 -11.97 -9.48
N PRO A 9 7.04 -13.06 -9.98
CA PRO A 9 7.41 -14.43 -9.60
C PRO A 9 8.79 -14.88 -10.09
N HIS A 10 9.41 -14.12 -11.02
CA HIS A 10 10.77 -14.40 -11.50
C HIS A 10 11.86 -13.89 -10.55
N LEU A 11 11.50 -13.11 -9.52
CA LEU A 11 12.47 -12.64 -8.54
C LEU A 11 12.79 -13.73 -7.50
N PRO A 12 14.00 -13.71 -6.91
CA PRO A 12 14.39 -14.66 -5.87
C PRO A 12 13.46 -14.59 -4.65
N HIS A 13 13.22 -15.73 -4.01
CA HIS A 13 12.34 -15.82 -2.84
C HIS A 13 12.83 -14.92 -1.69
N GLU A 14 14.15 -14.77 -1.56
CA GLU A 14 14.81 -13.91 -0.59
C GLU A 14 14.38 -12.43 -0.75
N ALA A 15 14.09 -11.99 -1.97
CA ALA A 15 13.60 -10.63 -2.22
C ALA A 15 12.18 -10.42 -1.65
N THR A 16 11.32 -11.43 -1.77
CA THR A 16 9.97 -11.41 -1.17
C THR A 16 10.06 -11.37 0.35
N ILE A 17 10.91 -12.20 0.95
CA ILE A 17 11.15 -12.17 2.40
C ILE A 17 11.66 -10.79 2.84
N ALA A 18 12.64 -10.23 2.14
CA ALA A 18 13.17 -8.91 2.44
C ALA A 18 12.10 -7.81 2.36
N LEU A 19 11.24 -7.85 1.34
CA LEU A 19 10.12 -6.93 1.22
C LEU A 19 9.15 -7.10 2.39
N ASP A 20 8.72 -8.32 2.70
CA ASP A 20 7.75 -8.60 3.75
C ASP A 20 8.24 -8.14 5.13
N VAL A 21 9.50 -8.42 5.47
CA VAL A 21 10.11 -8.02 6.76
C VAL A 21 10.26 -6.51 6.88
N THR A 22 10.58 -5.82 5.79
CA THR A 22 10.87 -4.37 5.82
C THR A 22 9.66 -3.50 5.50
N ARG A 23 8.54 -4.09 5.05
CA ARG A 23 7.36 -3.36 4.52
C ARG A 23 6.85 -2.29 5.48
N GLU A 24 6.46 -2.68 6.70
CA GLU A 24 5.83 -1.73 7.64
C GLU A 24 6.84 -0.72 8.19
N ALA A 25 8.10 -1.11 8.37
CA ALA A 25 9.16 -0.17 8.76
C ALA A 25 9.42 0.87 7.66
N SER A 26 9.45 0.44 6.39
CA SER A 26 9.61 1.33 5.23
C SER A 26 8.44 2.30 5.09
N ILE A 27 7.20 1.84 5.29
CA ILE A 27 6.01 2.70 5.29
C ILE A 27 6.13 3.75 6.38
N ARG A 28 6.46 3.34 7.61
CA ARG A 28 6.56 4.25 8.74
C ARG A 28 7.64 5.32 8.52
N LEU A 29 8.84 4.91 8.13
CA LEU A 29 9.95 5.84 7.85
C LEU A 29 9.59 6.83 6.73
N PHE A 30 8.93 6.35 5.67
CA PHE A 30 8.44 7.22 4.61
C PHE A 30 7.43 8.25 5.14
N MET A 31 6.45 7.81 5.93
CA MET A 31 5.42 8.70 6.49
C MET A 31 6.03 9.73 7.45
N GLU A 32 6.96 9.32 8.32
CA GLU A 32 7.64 10.21 9.27
C GLU A 32 8.39 11.34 8.53
N GLU A 33 9.20 11.00 7.52
CA GLU A 33 9.94 12.02 6.77
C GLU A 33 9.02 12.82 5.84
N TYR A 34 7.98 12.21 5.26
CA TYR A 34 7.01 12.92 4.43
C TYR A 34 6.25 13.96 5.24
N GLU A 35 5.76 13.61 6.44
CA GLU A 35 5.05 14.53 7.33
C GLU A 35 5.97 15.66 7.80
N LYS A 36 7.20 15.34 8.20
CA LYS A 36 8.20 16.33 8.60
C LYS A 36 8.50 17.37 7.51
N LEU A 37 8.55 16.94 6.24
CA LEU A 37 8.90 17.82 5.12
C LEU A 37 7.70 18.58 4.54
N SER A 38 6.50 17.98 4.56
CA SER A 38 5.31 18.55 3.91
C SER A 38 4.29 19.14 4.88
N GLY A 39 4.34 18.77 6.17
CA GLY A 39 3.30 19.05 7.15
C GLY A 39 2.02 18.22 6.96
N ILE A 40 1.99 17.30 5.99
CA ILE A 40 0.83 16.46 5.68
C ILE A 40 0.98 15.14 6.45
N GLY A 41 0.09 14.94 7.43
CA GLY A 41 0.12 13.78 8.30
C GLY A 41 -0.61 12.57 7.73
N TYR A 42 -0.54 11.45 8.46
CA TYR A 42 -1.27 10.25 8.06
C TYR A 42 -2.79 10.49 7.95
N ALA A 43 -3.37 11.29 8.85
CA ALA A 43 -4.81 11.61 8.82
C ALA A 43 -5.25 12.32 7.53
N ASP A 44 -4.37 13.13 6.93
CA ASP A 44 -4.65 13.81 5.67
C ASP A 44 -4.55 12.86 4.47
N ILE A 45 -3.67 11.86 4.55
CA ILE A 45 -3.44 10.86 3.49
C ILE A 45 -4.47 9.74 3.55
N GLU A 46 -4.92 9.38 4.75
CA GLU A 46 -5.74 8.20 4.99
C GLU A 46 -7.01 8.14 4.11
N PRO A 47 -7.78 9.23 3.93
CA PRO A 47 -8.95 9.26 3.06
C PRO A 47 -8.65 8.98 1.58
N TRP A 48 -7.41 9.23 1.14
CA TRP A 48 -6.98 9.02 -0.25
C TRP A 48 -6.54 7.59 -0.54
N ILE A 49 -6.35 6.76 0.47
CA ILE A 49 -5.81 5.40 0.26
C ILE A 49 -6.79 4.53 -0.55
N ALA A 50 -8.09 4.59 -0.28
CA ALA A 50 -9.09 3.84 -1.04
C ALA A 50 -9.19 4.29 -2.52
N PRO A 51 -9.29 5.59 -2.83
CA PRO A 51 -9.20 6.09 -4.22
C PRO A 51 -7.93 5.65 -4.95
N VAL A 52 -6.76 5.75 -4.30
CA VAL A 52 -5.47 5.38 -4.90
C VAL A 52 -5.39 3.87 -5.14
N ALA A 53 -5.91 3.05 -4.22
CA ALA A 53 -6.00 1.60 -4.39
C ALA A 53 -6.94 1.22 -5.55
N ALA A 54 -8.10 1.87 -5.66
CA ALA A 54 -9.04 1.66 -6.74
C ALA A 54 -8.43 2.01 -8.11
N ARG A 55 -7.73 3.14 -8.21
CA ARG A 55 -6.98 3.52 -9.43
C ARG A 55 -5.97 2.45 -9.83
N LYS A 56 -5.28 1.84 -8.85
CA LYS A 56 -4.26 0.82 -9.11
C LYS A 56 -4.84 -0.46 -9.72
N LEU A 57 -6.10 -0.81 -9.45
CA LEU A 57 -6.75 -1.99 -10.03
C LEU A 57 -6.81 -1.98 -11.56
N ILE A 58 -6.82 -0.78 -12.16
CA ILE A 58 -6.95 -0.58 -13.62
C ILE A 58 -5.57 -0.56 -14.30
N ALA A 59 -4.47 -0.59 -13.54
CA ALA A 59 -3.13 -0.59 -14.13
C ALA A 59 -2.80 -1.97 -14.74
N ASP A 60 -2.30 -1.97 -15.98
CA ASP A 60 -2.04 -3.19 -16.78
C ASP A 60 -1.02 -4.16 -16.15
N ALA A 61 -0.20 -3.68 -15.21
CA ALA A 61 0.91 -4.44 -14.62
C ALA A 61 0.60 -5.09 -13.26
N VAL A 62 -0.68 -5.19 -12.87
CA VAL A 62 -1.07 -5.71 -11.54
C VAL A 62 -1.53 -7.17 -11.65
N SER A 63 -0.89 -8.05 -10.88
CA SER A 63 -1.26 -9.47 -10.82
C SER A 63 -2.63 -9.69 -10.19
N GLU A 64 -3.31 -10.81 -10.50
CA GLU A 64 -4.62 -11.13 -9.91
C GLU A 64 -4.56 -11.23 -8.37
N ALA A 65 -3.50 -11.82 -7.82
CA ALA A 65 -3.31 -11.88 -6.36
C ALA A 65 -3.21 -10.49 -5.74
N GLU A 66 -2.52 -9.56 -6.41
CA GLU A 66 -2.40 -8.18 -5.97
C GLU A 66 -3.73 -7.44 -6.10
N LYS A 67 -4.53 -7.71 -7.14
CA LYS A 67 -5.90 -7.19 -7.26
C LYS A 67 -6.77 -7.63 -6.09
N THR A 68 -6.69 -8.88 -5.66
CA THR A 68 -7.42 -9.36 -4.47
C THR A 68 -7.05 -8.53 -3.23
N MET A 69 -5.74 -8.35 -2.97
CA MET A 69 -5.29 -7.52 -1.83
C MET A 69 -5.77 -6.07 -1.90
N LEU A 70 -5.81 -5.50 -3.10
CA LEU A 70 -6.31 -4.14 -3.32
C LEU A 70 -7.82 -4.03 -3.06
N VAL A 71 -8.60 -4.99 -3.55
CA VAL A 71 -10.06 -5.04 -3.31
C VAL A 71 -10.37 -5.16 -1.82
N ASP A 72 -9.63 -6.01 -1.10
CA ASP A 72 -9.83 -6.18 0.34
C ASP A 72 -9.48 -4.90 1.12
N GLU A 73 -8.41 -4.19 0.74
CA GLU A 73 -8.06 -2.91 1.35
C GLU A 73 -9.10 -1.83 1.07
N ILE A 74 -9.64 -1.76 -0.15
CA ILE A 74 -10.72 -0.83 -0.51
C ILE A 74 -11.96 -1.11 0.36
N ARG A 75 -12.41 -2.37 0.42
CA ARG A 75 -13.58 -2.77 1.21
C ARG A 75 -13.37 -2.46 2.69
N ARG A 76 -12.21 -2.80 3.25
CA ARG A 76 -11.87 -2.53 4.65
C ARG A 76 -12.05 -1.05 4.99
N ARG A 77 -11.59 -0.16 4.12
CA ARG A 77 -11.70 1.29 4.32
C ARG A 77 -13.09 1.86 4.07
N LEU A 78 -13.87 1.28 3.16
CA LEU A 78 -15.26 1.69 2.98
C LEU A 78 -16.16 1.30 4.15
N HIS A 79 -15.81 0.22 4.87
CA HIS A 79 -16.57 -0.28 6.01
C HIS A 79 -16.06 0.18 7.38
N THR A 80 -14.87 0.80 7.44
CA THR A 80 -14.35 1.40 8.67
C THR A 80 -14.58 2.91 8.60
N PRO A 81 -15.52 3.50 9.37
CA PRO A 81 -15.70 4.95 9.37
C PRO A 81 -14.40 5.63 9.80
N PHE A 82 -14.03 6.71 9.09
CA PHE A 82 -12.88 7.56 9.38
C PHE A 82 -12.84 7.86 10.89
N SER A 83 -11.77 7.41 11.57
CA SER A 83 -11.57 7.60 13.02
C SER A 83 -10.58 8.72 13.28
#